data_AF-A0A453EUI7-F1
#
_entry.id   AF-A0A453EUI7-F1
#
_cell.length_a   1.000
_cell.length_b   1.000
_cell.length_c   1.000
_cell.angle_alpha   90.00
_cell.angle_beta   90.00
_cell.angle_gamma   90.00
#
_symmetry.space_group_name_H-M   'P 1'
#
loop_
_entity.id
_entity.type
_entity.pdbx_description
1 polymer ?
#
loop_
_entity_poly.entity_id
_entity_poly.type
_entity_poly.pdbx_seq_one_letter_code
_entity_poly.pdbx_strand_id
1 'polypeptide(L)'
;MDPNSSGRGVRQFKTYLLHRLEKDEKDTQRRLASTDAKEIQRFYEHYCKKYLEEGLQTRKPDEMARYYQIASVLYDVLKTVTPDKPNSEYDQYAKGVEKEKASFSHYNILPLNISGPTQPVMEIPEIKAAVALLRKINNLPTPRPDTTNGPQGIDDGPIVRDLLDWLWQTFGFQKGNVENQKEHLILLLANIDMRGSGNVHQGERQNH
;
A
#
# COMPACT_ATOMS: atom_id res chain seq x y z
N MET A 1 23.16 3.17 -10.20
CA MET A 1 24.51 3.64 -9.78
C MET A 1 25.18 4.24 -11.00
N ASP A 2 25.62 5.49 -10.94
CA ASP A 2 26.41 6.10 -12.02
C ASP A 2 27.76 5.37 -12.15
N PRO A 3 28.07 4.74 -13.31
CA PRO A 3 29.34 4.07 -13.55
C PRO A 3 30.56 4.99 -13.36
N ASN A 4 30.38 6.29 -13.58
CA ASN A 4 31.46 7.29 -13.55
C ASN A 4 31.68 7.89 -12.16
N SER A 5 30.85 7.53 -11.18
CA SER A 5 30.99 8.00 -9.80
C SER A 5 32.22 7.36 -9.13
N SER A 6 33.30 8.14 -9.07
CA SER A 6 34.65 7.75 -8.61
C SER A 6 35.10 8.48 -7.34
N GLY A 7 34.21 9.25 -6.71
CA GLY A 7 34.50 9.95 -5.46
C GLY A 7 35.01 9.00 -4.37
N ARG A 8 35.94 9.47 -3.54
CA ARG A 8 36.63 8.66 -2.52
C ARG A 8 35.65 7.87 -1.63
N GLY A 9 34.56 8.50 -1.19
CA GLY A 9 33.54 7.84 -0.36
C GLY A 9 32.79 6.72 -1.09
N VAL A 10 32.43 6.93 -2.37
CA VAL A 10 31.78 5.91 -3.20
C VAL A 10 32.71 4.73 -3.44
N ARG A 11 34.01 4.99 -3.65
CA ARG A 11 35.02 3.93 -3.78
C ARG A 11 35.15 3.11 -2.50
N GLN A 12 35.25 3.76 -1.34
CA GLN A 12 35.31 3.07 -0.05
C GLN A 12 34.07 2.19 0.19
N PHE A 13 32.88 2.72 -0.11
CA PHE A 13 31.64 1.96 -0.01
C PHE A 13 31.63 0.73 -0.92
N LYS A 14 31.99 0.88 -2.22
CA LYS A 14 32.07 -0.24 -3.17
C LYS A 14 33.05 -1.32 -2.71
N THR A 15 34.23 -0.92 -2.23
CA THR A 15 35.25 -1.85 -1.72
C THR A 15 34.78 -2.59 -0.48
N TYR A 16 34.16 -1.88 0.48
CA TYR A 16 33.60 -2.51 1.67
C TYR A 16 32.49 -3.51 1.32
N LEU A 17 31.57 -3.11 0.43
CA LEU A 17 30.48 -3.97 -0.02
C LEU A 17 31.00 -5.22 -0.72
N LEU A 18 31.99 -5.09 -1.61
CA LEU A 18 32.62 -6.24 -2.28
C LEU A 18 33.25 -7.22 -1.28
N HIS A 19 34.07 -6.71 -0.35
CA HIS A 19 34.68 -7.56 0.68
C HIS A 19 33.63 -8.23 1.57
N ARG A 20 32.52 -7.53 1.85
CA ARG A 20 31.41 -8.11 2.59
C ARG A 20 30.75 -9.25 1.82
N LEU A 21 30.51 -9.08 0.51
CA LEU A 21 29.95 -10.12 -0.35
C LEU A 21 30.87 -11.34 -0.47
N GLU A 22 32.18 -11.15 -0.65
CA GLU A 22 33.18 -12.24 -0.71
C GLU A 22 33.23 -13.05 0.60
N LYS A 23 33.03 -12.38 1.74
CA LYS A 23 32.92 -13.06 3.03
C LYS A 23 31.59 -13.82 3.15
N ASP A 24 30.48 -13.16 2.81
CA ASP A 24 29.15 -13.75 2.90
C ASP A 24 28.99 -14.95 1.93
N GLU A 25 29.72 -15.00 0.80
CA GLU A 25 29.78 -16.16 -0.11
C GLU A 25 30.36 -17.42 0.56
N LYS A 26 31.27 -17.26 1.52
CA LYS A 26 31.87 -18.37 2.28
C LYS A 26 31.03 -18.75 3.50
N ASP A 27 30.47 -17.75 4.18
CA ASP A 27 29.75 -17.93 5.44
C ASP A 27 28.29 -18.37 5.22
N THR A 28 27.68 -18.01 4.09
CA THR A 28 26.27 -18.28 3.81
C THR A 28 26.09 -19.65 3.17
N GLN A 29 25.34 -20.51 3.85
CA GLN A 29 24.93 -21.79 3.29
C GLN A 29 23.52 -21.70 2.71
N ARG A 30 23.37 -22.20 1.49
CA ARG A 30 22.07 -22.44 0.86
C ARG A 30 21.27 -23.44 1.68
N ARG A 31 20.00 -23.12 1.94
CA ARG A 31 19.06 -23.94 2.74
C ARG A 31 17.82 -24.30 1.95
N LEU A 32 17.38 -23.41 1.07
CA LEU A 32 16.09 -23.55 0.39
C LEU A 32 16.24 -24.16 -1.00
N ALA A 33 17.37 -23.97 -1.69
CA ALA A 33 17.55 -24.50 -3.04
C ALA A 33 19.01 -24.83 -3.39
N SER A 34 19.20 -25.41 -4.57
CA SER A 34 20.52 -25.78 -5.10
C SER A 34 21.20 -24.69 -5.92
N THR A 35 20.53 -23.59 -6.22
CA THR A 35 21.07 -22.44 -6.97
C THR A 35 20.58 -21.14 -6.33
N ASP A 36 21.40 -20.09 -6.38
CA ASP A 36 21.11 -18.83 -5.68
C ASP A 36 19.83 -18.17 -6.20
N ALA A 37 19.61 -18.21 -7.52
CA ALA A 37 18.36 -17.71 -8.10
C ALA A 37 17.11 -18.44 -7.55
N LYS A 38 17.17 -19.76 -7.38
CA LYS A 38 16.05 -20.55 -6.82
C LYS A 38 15.93 -20.36 -5.31
N GLU A 39 17.04 -20.13 -4.62
CA GLU A 39 17.06 -19.82 -3.18
C GLU A 39 16.30 -18.53 -2.93
N ILE A 40 16.60 -17.48 -3.70
CA ILE A 40 15.97 -16.16 -3.61
C ILE A 40 14.48 -16.24 -3.98
N GLN A 41 14.14 -17.00 -5.02
CA GLN A 41 12.74 -17.25 -5.40
C GLN A 41 11.93 -17.88 -4.26
N ARG A 42 12.44 -18.98 -3.67
CA ARG A 42 11.78 -19.66 -2.54
C ARG A 42 11.74 -18.80 -1.28
N PHE A 43 12.78 -17.99 -1.05
CA PHE A 43 12.79 -17.06 0.07
C PHE A 43 11.71 -15.99 -0.08
N TYR A 44 11.53 -15.44 -1.28
CA TYR A 44 10.47 -14.47 -1.56
C TYR A 44 9.08 -15.05 -1.29
N GLU A 45 8.79 -16.26 -1.79
CA GLU A 45 7.53 -16.96 -1.50
C GLU A 45 7.32 -17.17 0.00
N HIS A 46 8.34 -17.70 0.68
CA HIS A 46 8.29 -17.97 2.10
C HIS A 46 8.04 -16.68 2.90
N TYR A 47 8.72 -15.60 2.52
CA TYR A 47 8.56 -14.29 3.13
C TYR A 47 7.14 -13.78 2.96
N CYS A 48 6.62 -13.79 1.74
CA CYS A 48 5.29 -13.31 1.42
C CYS A 48 4.22 -14.10 2.19
N LYS A 49 4.27 -15.43 2.15
CA LYS A 49 3.35 -16.28 2.89
C LYS A 49 3.37 -16.03 4.39
N LYS A 50 4.56 -16.01 4.99
CA LYS A 50 4.73 -15.87 6.45
C LYS A 50 4.38 -14.47 6.96
N TYR A 51 4.72 -13.44 6.20
CA TYR A 51 4.63 -12.06 6.68
C TYR A 51 3.43 -11.29 6.14
N LEU A 52 2.92 -11.62 4.95
CA LEU A 52 1.76 -10.96 4.35
C LEU A 52 0.48 -11.78 4.56
N GLU A 53 0.49 -13.08 4.30
CA GLU A 53 -0.74 -13.90 4.40
C GLU A 53 -1.05 -14.30 5.84
N GLU A 54 -0.11 -14.94 6.53
CA GLU A 54 -0.28 -15.40 7.92
C GLU A 54 -0.33 -14.23 8.93
N GLY A 55 0.23 -13.08 8.57
CA GLY A 55 0.36 -11.90 9.43
C GLY A 55 -0.81 -10.91 9.35
N LEU A 56 -1.71 -11.06 8.38
CA LEU A 56 -2.68 -10.01 8.01
C LEU A 56 -3.65 -9.63 9.15
N GLN A 57 -3.96 -10.59 10.03
CA GLN A 57 -5.01 -10.43 11.05
C GLN A 57 -4.50 -10.03 12.44
N THR A 58 -3.19 -10.17 12.70
CA THR A 58 -2.64 -10.07 14.06
C THR A 58 -1.74 -8.86 14.27
N ARG A 59 -1.30 -8.21 13.20
CA ARG A 59 -0.21 -7.22 13.25
C ARG A 59 -0.70 -5.79 13.08
N LYS A 60 0.07 -4.85 13.63
CA LYS A 60 -0.22 -3.42 13.54
C LYS A 60 -0.04 -2.91 12.11
N PRO A 61 -0.78 -1.87 11.69
CA PRO A 61 -0.68 -1.31 10.34
C PRO A 61 0.75 -0.81 10.02
N ASP A 62 1.46 -0.20 10.97
CA ASP A 62 2.84 0.26 10.78
C ASP A 62 3.83 -0.90 10.54
N GLU A 63 3.56 -2.06 11.14
CA GLU A 63 4.34 -3.27 10.89
C GLU A 63 4.02 -3.83 9.51
N MET A 64 2.75 -3.88 9.13
CA MET A 64 2.32 -4.28 7.80
C MET A 64 2.97 -3.44 6.70
N ALA A 65 2.97 -2.10 6.85
CA ALA A 65 3.61 -1.20 5.91
C ALA A 65 5.09 -1.57 5.66
N ARG A 66 5.83 -1.92 6.73
CA ARG A 66 7.22 -2.37 6.63
C ARG A 66 7.36 -3.70 5.92
N TYR A 67 6.46 -4.67 6.18
CA TYR A 67 6.50 -5.96 5.49
C TYR A 67 6.21 -5.83 4.00
N TYR A 68 5.22 -5.02 3.61
CA TYR A 68 4.93 -4.72 2.21
C TYR A 68 6.11 -3.99 1.52
N GLN A 69 6.76 -3.06 2.22
CA GLN A 69 7.97 -2.40 1.71
C GLN A 69 9.12 -3.37 1.50
N ILE A 70 9.34 -4.31 2.41
CA ILE A 70 10.40 -5.32 2.26
C ILE A 70 10.04 -6.29 1.13
N ALA A 71 8.79 -6.77 1.04
CA ALA A 71 8.34 -7.66 -0.02
C ALA A 71 8.53 -7.02 -1.42
N SER A 72 8.20 -5.74 -1.56
CA SER A 72 8.47 -4.93 -2.76
C SER A 72 9.95 -4.96 -3.15
N VAL A 73 10.85 -4.66 -2.20
CA VAL A 73 12.30 -4.67 -2.45
C VAL A 73 12.81 -6.09 -2.76
N LEU A 74 12.29 -7.12 -2.10
CA LEU A 74 12.66 -8.51 -2.37
C LEU A 74 12.26 -8.94 -3.78
N TYR A 75 11.11 -8.47 -4.28
CA TYR A 75 10.70 -8.72 -5.66
C TYR A 75 11.62 -8.01 -6.68
N ASP A 76 12.04 -6.76 -6.40
CA ASP A 76 13.04 -6.08 -7.24
C ASP A 76 14.34 -6.89 -7.32
N VAL A 77 14.81 -7.42 -6.19
CA VAL A 77 15.99 -8.30 -6.15
C VAL A 77 15.75 -9.57 -6.97
N LEU A 78 14.61 -10.24 -6.79
CA LEU A 78 14.26 -11.45 -7.54
C LEU A 78 14.29 -11.20 -9.06
N LYS A 79 13.73 -10.07 -9.50
CA LYS A 79 13.70 -9.65 -10.91
C LYS A 79 15.11 -9.41 -11.46
N THR A 80 16.01 -8.83 -10.67
CA THR A 80 17.40 -8.59 -11.09
C THR A 80 18.22 -9.87 -11.23
N VAL A 81 17.96 -10.88 -10.40
CA VAL A 81 18.73 -12.14 -10.40
C VAL A 81 18.18 -13.16 -11.40
N THR A 82 16.93 -12.98 -11.85
CA THR A 82 16.27 -13.92 -12.78
C THR A 82 15.68 -13.23 -14.02
N PRO A 83 16.48 -12.48 -14.81
CA PRO A 83 15.97 -11.69 -15.93
C PRO A 83 15.40 -12.55 -17.08
N ASP A 84 15.94 -13.75 -17.30
CA ASP A 84 15.61 -14.60 -18.46
C ASP A 84 14.33 -15.44 -18.30
N LYS A 85 13.68 -15.38 -17.14
CA LYS A 85 12.42 -16.07 -16.87
C LYS A 85 11.39 -15.07 -16.34
N PRO A 86 10.64 -14.38 -17.22
CA PRO A 86 9.47 -13.64 -16.78
C PRO A 86 8.49 -14.61 -16.13
N ASN A 87 8.40 -14.53 -14.82
CA ASN A 87 7.71 -15.52 -14.02
C ASN A 87 6.33 -14.93 -13.71
N SER A 88 5.41 -15.07 -14.67
CA SER A 88 4.09 -14.41 -14.73
C SER A 88 3.32 -14.43 -13.41
N GLU A 89 3.44 -15.51 -12.64
CA GLU A 89 2.81 -15.66 -11.32
C GLU A 89 3.36 -14.67 -10.28
N TYR A 90 4.68 -14.51 -10.20
CA TYR A 90 5.31 -13.57 -9.26
C TYR A 90 5.07 -12.13 -9.66
N ASP A 91 4.98 -11.85 -10.96
CA ASP A 91 4.66 -10.51 -11.47
C ASP A 91 3.24 -10.11 -11.07
N GLN A 92 2.28 -11.03 -11.14
CA GLN A 92 0.92 -10.80 -10.67
C GLN A 92 0.87 -10.63 -9.15
N TYR A 93 1.57 -11.48 -8.41
CA TYR A 93 1.63 -11.37 -6.95
C TYR A 93 2.25 -10.05 -6.51
N ALA A 94 3.38 -9.67 -7.10
CA ALA A 94 4.07 -8.42 -6.81
C ALA A 94 3.22 -7.18 -7.13
N LYS A 95 2.41 -7.21 -8.20
CA LYS A 95 1.40 -6.17 -8.44
C LYS A 95 0.40 -6.05 -7.29
N GLY A 96 -0.03 -7.17 -6.72
CA GLY A 96 -0.86 -7.19 -5.50
C GLY A 96 -0.14 -6.56 -4.30
N VAL A 97 1.12 -6.94 -4.09
CA VAL A 97 1.98 -6.37 -3.03
C VAL A 97 2.15 -4.86 -3.18
N GLU A 98 2.42 -4.35 -4.38
CA GLU A 98 2.54 -2.90 -4.63
C GLU A 98 1.22 -2.16 -4.42
N LYS A 99 0.10 -2.77 -4.81
CA LYS A 99 -1.23 -2.19 -4.60
C LYS A 99 -1.54 -2.06 -3.11
N GLU A 100 -1.29 -3.10 -2.32
CA GLU A 100 -1.50 -3.05 -0.86
C GLU A 100 -0.49 -2.14 -0.17
N LYS A 101 0.78 -2.13 -0.60
CA LYS A 101 1.79 -1.19 -0.11
C LYS A 101 1.33 0.26 -0.27
N ALA A 102 0.73 0.60 -1.40
CA ALA A 102 0.19 1.93 -1.65
C ALA A 102 -0.95 2.30 -0.68
N SER A 103 -1.67 1.32 -0.14
CA SER A 103 -2.70 1.53 0.86
C SER A 103 -2.16 1.97 2.23
N PHE A 104 -0.87 1.76 2.51
CA PHE A 104 -0.18 2.23 3.72
C PHE A 104 0.50 3.60 3.53
N SER A 105 -0.10 4.49 2.75
CA SER A 105 0.45 5.83 2.50
C SER A 105 0.75 6.59 3.79
N HIS A 106 1.94 7.18 3.87
CA HIS A 106 2.54 7.74 5.10
C HIS A 106 1.77 8.93 5.70
N TYR A 107 0.85 9.54 4.95
CA TYR A 107 0.19 10.79 5.35
C TYR A 107 -1.26 10.59 5.80
N ASN A 108 -1.79 9.38 5.66
CA ASN A 108 -3.18 9.06 5.98
C ASN A 108 -3.25 8.30 7.32
N ILE A 109 -4.00 8.83 8.28
CA ILE A 109 -4.30 8.24 9.58
C ILE A 109 -5.40 7.17 9.42
N LEU A 110 -6.34 7.38 8.49
CA LEU A 110 -7.45 6.46 8.28
C LEU A 110 -7.07 5.37 7.27
N PRO A 111 -7.24 4.09 7.64
CA PRO A 111 -6.91 2.94 6.80
C PRO A 111 -7.99 2.68 5.75
N LEU A 112 -8.31 3.67 4.92
CA LEU A 112 -9.46 3.65 3.99
C LEU A 112 -9.30 2.65 2.84
N ASN A 113 -8.06 2.28 2.51
CA ASN A 113 -7.72 1.48 1.33
C ASN A 113 -7.07 0.12 1.68
N ILE A 114 -6.98 -0.24 2.96
CA ILE A 114 -6.27 -1.46 3.38
C ILE A 114 -7.19 -2.67 3.19
N SER A 115 -6.74 -3.71 2.47
CA SER A 115 -7.54 -4.95 2.27
C SER A 115 -7.49 -5.91 3.47
N GLY A 116 -7.25 -5.37 4.66
CA GLY A 116 -7.05 -6.11 5.91
C GLY A 116 -8.25 -6.06 6.85
N PRO A 117 -8.05 -6.46 8.12
CA PRO A 117 -9.07 -6.34 9.15
C PRO A 117 -9.47 -4.88 9.33
N THR A 118 -10.77 -4.62 9.55
CA THR A 118 -11.22 -3.27 9.88
C THR A 118 -10.56 -2.82 11.18
N GLN A 119 -9.84 -1.71 11.10
CA GLN A 119 -9.13 -1.15 12.25
C GLN A 119 -10.15 -0.54 13.22
N PRO A 120 -9.92 -0.57 14.55
CA PRO A 120 -10.90 -0.08 15.53
C PRO A 120 -11.38 1.35 15.29
N VAL A 121 -10.52 2.22 14.72
CA VAL A 121 -10.90 3.59 14.33
C VAL A 121 -12.02 3.61 13.29
N MET A 122 -12.07 2.63 12.39
CA MET A 122 -13.14 2.48 11.40
C MET A 122 -14.45 1.98 12.02
N GLU A 123 -14.42 1.52 13.28
CA GLU A 123 -15.62 1.08 13.98
C GLU A 123 -16.40 2.24 14.62
N ILE A 124 -15.77 3.42 14.74
CA ILE A 124 -16.36 4.65 15.26
C ILE A 124 -17.58 5.04 14.40
N PRO A 125 -18.77 5.21 14.99
CA PRO A 125 -20.01 5.39 14.23
C PRO A 125 -20.00 6.65 13.38
N GLU A 126 -19.41 7.74 13.85
CA GLU A 126 -19.32 9.01 13.12
C GLU A 126 -18.40 8.88 11.90
N ILE A 127 -17.30 8.12 12.03
CA ILE A 127 -16.40 7.82 10.91
C ILE A 127 -17.11 6.93 9.88
N LYS A 128 -17.85 5.91 10.32
CA LYS A 128 -18.68 5.07 9.44
C LYS A 128 -19.72 5.88 8.69
N ALA A 129 -20.42 6.78 9.40
CA ALA A 129 -21.43 7.65 8.82
C ALA A 129 -20.82 8.58 7.76
N ALA A 130 -19.69 9.21 8.07
CA ALA A 130 -18.97 10.08 7.13
C ALA A 130 -18.51 9.32 5.88
N VAL A 131 -17.93 8.12 6.03
CA VAL A 131 -17.53 7.27 4.90
C VAL A 131 -18.74 6.85 4.07
N ALA A 132 -19.84 6.42 4.70
CA ALA A 132 -21.06 6.04 4.01
C ALA A 132 -21.68 7.22 3.24
N LEU A 133 -21.60 8.43 3.78
CA LEU A 133 -22.08 9.65 3.14
C LEU A 133 -21.28 9.96 1.87
N LEU A 134 -19.96 9.82 1.88
CA LEU A 134 -19.13 10.02 0.67
C LEU A 134 -19.41 8.98 -0.42
N ARG A 135 -19.78 7.75 -0.03
CA ARG A 135 -20.16 6.67 -0.96
C ARG A 135 -21.54 6.88 -1.58
N LYS A 136 -22.36 7.79 -1.03
CA LYS A 136 -23.71 8.09 -1.52
C LYS A 136 -23.68 8.99 -2.76
N ILE A 137 -23.12 8.47 -3.84
CA ILE A 137 -23.02 9.14 -5.14
C ILE A 137 -24.03 8.58 -6.12
N ASN A 138 -25.30 8.87 -5.88
CA ASN A 138 -26.36 8.50 -6.81
C ASN A 138 -26.35 9.46 -8.00
N ASN A 139 -26.55 8.94 -9.22
CA ASN A 139 -26.72 9.70 -10.46
C ASN A 139 -25.49 10.45 -10.99
N LEU A 140 -24.27 10.11 -10.57
CA LEU A 140 -23.07 10.63 -11.22
C LEU A 140 -22.82 9.93 -12.57
N PRO A 141 -22.42 10.67 -13.61
CA PRO A 141 -22.09 10.06 -14.89
C PRO A 141 -20.80 9.22 -14.76
N THR A 142 -20.67 8.19 -15.60
CA THR A 142 -19.46 7.37 -15.62
C THR A 142 -18.23 8.24 -15.95
N PRO A 143 -17.16 8.21 -15.15
CA PRO A 143 -15.92 8.93 -15.46
C PRO A 143 -15.36 8.47 -16.80
N ARG A 144 -14.66 9.38 -17.49
CA ARG A 144 -14.01 9.04 -18.76
C ARG A 144 -12.87 8.06 -18.49
N PRO A 145 -12.71 6.98 -19.29
CA PRO A 145 -11.54 6.12 -19.19
C PRO A 145 -10.29 6.95 -19.50
N ASP A 146 -9.32 6.91 -18.60
CA ASP A 146 -8.04 7.61 -18.73
C ASP A 146 -7.31 7.08 -19.97
N THR A 147 -7.20 7.91 -21.01
CA THR A 147 -6.51 7.58 -22.27
C THR A 147 -5.01 7.88 -22.23
N THR A 148 -4.52 8.44 -21.11
CA THR A 148 -3.14 8.92 -20.98
C THR A 148 -2.16 7.89 -20.43
N ASN A 149 -2.66 6.82 -19.80
CA ASN A 149 -1.83 5.72 -19.32
C ASN A 149 -2.08 4.51 -20.25
N GLY A 150 -1.04 4.04 -20.93
CA GLY A 150 -1.10 2.94 -21.91
C GLY A 150 -1.76 1.66 -21.37
N PRO A 151 -2.00 0.64 -22.22
CA PRO A 151 -2.97 -0.43 -21.97
C PRO A 151 -2.62 -1.21 -20.70
N GLN A 152 -3.16 -0.77 -19.56
CA GLN A 152 -3.21 -1.57 -18.35
C GLN A 152 -4.27 -2.63 -18.61
N GLY A 153 -3.79 -3.86 -18.76
CA GLY A 153 -4.61 -4.98 -19.14
C GLY A 153 -5.80 -5.20 -18.20
N ILE A 154 -6.90 -5.57 -18.84
CA ILE A 154 -7.97 -6.44 -18.35
C ILE A 154 -8.99 -5.76 -17.41
N ASP A 155 -10.07 -5.29 -18.05
CA ASP A 155 -11.45 -5.73 -17.81
C ASP A 155 -12.16 -5.42 -16.48
N ASP A 156 -11.82 -4.33 -15.81
CA ASP A 156 -12.73 -3.69 -14.86
C ASP A 156 -12.81 -2.20 -15.19
N GLY A 157 -14.01 -1.70 -15.49
CA GLY A 157 -14.24 -0.27 -15.71
C GLY A 157 -13.82 0.59 -14.50
N PRO A 158 -13.88 1.94 -14.60
CA PRO A 158 -13.52 2.84 -13.50
C PRO A 158 -14.32 2.49 -12.23
N ILE A 159 -13.67 1.86 -11.25
CA ILE A 159 -14.30 1.52 -9.96
C ILE A 159 -14.40 2.81 -9.15
N VAL A 160 -15.55 3.49 -9.26
CA VAL A 160 -15.85 4.69 -8.47
C VAL A 160 -16.44 4.26 -7.13
N ARG A 161 -15.68 4.42 -6.04
CA ARG A 161 -16.13 4.01 -4.71
C ARG A 161 -16.89 5.11 -3.99
N ASP A 162 -16.54 6.37 -4.26
CA ASP A 162 -17.13 7.56 -3.63
C ASP A 162 -16.91 8.82 -4.47
N LEU A 163 -17.42 9.94 -3.96
CA LEU A 163 -17.37 11.24 -4.62
C LEU A 163 -15.94 11.68 -4.97
N LEU A 164 -14.95 11.44 -4.11
CA LEU A 164 -13.60 11.90 -4.38
C LEU A 164 -12.89 11.01 -5.39
N ASP A 165 -13.15 9.70 -5.37
CA ASP A 165 -12.72 8.78 -6.42
C ASP A 165 -13.35 9.17 -7.78
N TRP A 166 -14.59 9.66 -7.78
CA TRP A 166 -15.25 10.18 -8.98
C TRP A 166 -14.59 11.46 -9.51
N LEU A 167 -14.36 12.43 -8.64
CA LEU A 167 -13.71 13.70 -8.97
C LEU A 167 -12.29 13.47 -9.51
N TRP A 168 -11.55 12.58 -8.87
CA TRP A 168 -10.22 12.17 -9.30
C TRP A 168 -10.22 11.66 -10.74
N GLN A 169 -11.08 10.70 -11.05
CA GLN A 169 -11.15 10.08 -12.37
C GLN A 169 -11.72 11.01 -13.45
N THR A 170 -12.57 11.96 -13.07
CA THR A 170 -13.17 12.92 -14.01
C THR A 170 -12.24 14.05 -14.39
N PHE A 171 -11.46 14.56 -13.42
CA PHE A 171 -10.64 15.76 -13.59
C PHE A 171 -9.13 15.50 -13.61
N GLY A 172 -8.68 14.27 -13.33
CA GLY A 172 -7.27 13.89 -13.38
C GLY A 172 -6.43 14.47 -12.23
N PHE A 173 -7.02 14.67 -11.04
CA PHE A 173 -6.28 15.12 -9.87
C PHE A 173 -5.14 14.14 -9.50
N GLN A 174 -4.12 14.62 -8.79
CA GLN A 174 -3.08 13.73 -8.26
C GLN A 174 -3.68 12.83 -7.16
N LYS A 175 -3.55 11.50 -7.31
CA LYS A 175 -4.17 10.50 -6.42
C LYS A 175 -3.86 10.74 -4.93
N GLY A 176 -2.60 11.02 -4.59
CA GLY A 176 -2.20 11.27 -3.19
C GLY A 176 -2.89 12.49 -2.58
N ASN A 177 -3.11 13.56 -3.35
CA ASN A 177 -3.82 14.75 -2.88
C ASN A 177 -5.30 14.43 -2.63
N VAL A 178 -5.91 13.63 -3.51
CA VAL A 178 -7.30 13.19 -3.37
C VAL A 178 -7.46 12.36 -2.10
N GLU A 179 -6.60 11.37 -1.88
CA GLU A 179 -6.64 10.53 -0.68
C GLU A 179 -6.47 11.33 0.61
N ASN A 180 -5.54 12.29 0.63
CA ASN A 180 -5.33 13.18 1.77
C ASN A 180 -6.56 14.06 2.05
N GLN A 181 -7.17 14.65 1.00
CA GLN A 181 -8.37 15.47 1.14
C GLN A 181 -9.60 14.64 1.54
N LYS A 182 -9.68 13.39 1.09
CA LYS A 182 -10.72 12.43 1.47
C LYS A 182 -10.71 12.20 2.97
N GLU A 183 -9.54 11.89 3.50
CA GLU A 183 -9.37 11.68 4.93
C GLU A 183 -9.72 12.95 5.72
N HIS A 184 -9.20 14.10 5.30
CA HIS A 184 -9.48 15.37 5.97
C HIS A 184 -11.00 15.64 6.06
N LEU A 185 -11.73 15.43 4.95
CA LEU A 185 -13.17 15.60 4.90
C LEU A 185 -13.91 14.60 5.80
N ILE A 186 -13.49 13.33 5.82
CA ILE A 186 -14.08 12.31 6.70
C ILE A 186 -13.91 12.73 8.17
N LEU A 187 -12.71 13.15 8.56
CA LEU A 187 -12.44 13.59 9.94
C LEU A 187 -13.26 14.84 10.31
N LEU A 188 -13.42 15.78 9.38
CA LEU A 188 -14.27 16.97 9.60
C LEU A 188 -15.74 16.58 9.81
N LEU A 189 -16.28 15.74 8.93
CA LEU A 189 -17.67 15.28 9.01
C LEU A 189 -17.93 14.51 10.30
N ALA A 190 -17.03 13.59 10.66
CA ALA A 190 -17.12 12.86 11.91
C ALA A 190 -17.07 13.81 13.13
N ASN A 191 -16.20 14.83 13.10
CA ASN A 191 -16.12 15.82 14.17
C ASN A 191 -17.43 16.63 14.35
N ILE A 192 -18.04 17.03 13.24
CA ILE A 192 -19.33 17.73 13.24
C ILE A 192 -20.42 16.84 13.85
N ASP A 193 -20.49 15.57 13.45
CA ASP A 193 -21.50 14.62 13.91
C ASP A 193 -21.37 14.33 15.42
N MET A 194 -20.13 14.17 15.92
CA MET A 194 -19.86 14.04 17.35
C MET A 194 -20.36 15.25 18.15
N ARG A 195 -20.14 16.47 17.64
CA ARG A 195 -20.58 17.72 18.30
C ARG A 195 -22.09 17.88 18.26
N GLY A 196 -22.73 17.51 17.14
CA GLY A 196 -24.18 17.52 16.98
C GLY A 196 -24.87 16.57 17.96
N SER A 197 -24.36 15.35 18.07
CA SER A 197 -24.86 14.31 18.98
C SER A 197 -24.66 14.67 20.45
N GLY A 198 -23.55 15.32 20.80
CA GLY A 198 -23.30 15.84 22.16
C GLY A 198 -24.32 16.89 22.62
N ASN A 199 -24.83 17.72 21.72
CA ASN A 199 -25.86 18.73 22.03
C ASN A 199 -27.25 18.10 22.26
N VAL A 200 -27.57 16.98 21.60
CA VAL A 200 -28.85 16.27 21.80
C VAL A 200 -28.93 15.67 23.21
N HIS A 201 -27.83 15.08 23.71
CA HIS A 201 -27.79 14.51 25.07
C HIS A 201 -27.73 15.55 26.20
N GLN A 202 -27.36 16.80 25.90
CA GLN A 202 -27.38 17.89 26.88
C GLN A 202 -28.80 18.50 27.04
N GLY A 203 -29.62 18.47 25.99
CA GLY A 203 -31.02 18.90 26.03
C GLY A 203 -31.94 17.99 26.85
N GLU A 204 -31.65 16.68 26.92
CA GLU A 204 -32.42 15.73 27.74
C GLU A 204 -32.12 15.84 29.24
N ARG A 205 -30.93 16.30 29.63
CA ARG A 205 -30.55 16.47 31.04
C ARG A 205 -31.06 17.76 31.69
N GLN A 206 -31.61 18.70 30.92
CA GLN A 206 -32.21 19.94 31.42
C GLN A 206 -33.73 19.87 31.58
N ASN A 207 -34.36 18.74 31.25
CA ASN A 207 -35.81 18.53 31.35
C ASN A 207 -36.24 17.64 32.54
N HIS A 208 -35.45 17.59 33.61
CA HIS A 208 -35.83 16.96 34.88
C HIS A 208 -35.70 17.94 36.04
#